data_AF-A0A2E5TS98-F1
#
_entry.id   AF-A0A2E5TS98-F1
#
_cell.length_a   1.000
_cell.length_b   1.000
_cell.length_c   1.000
_cell.angle_alpha   90.00
_cell.angle_beta   90.00
_cell.angle_gamma   90.00
#
_symmetry.space_group_name_H-M   'P 1'
#
loop_
_entity.id
_entity.type
_entity.pdbx_description
1 polymer ?
#
loop_
_entity_poly.entity_id
_entity_poly.type
_entity_poly.pdbx_seq_one_letter_code
_entity_poly.pdbx_strand_id
1 'polypeptide(L)' 'MNNSGKYQTQNRRAIIDVGSNSVKLLIAEVNDGVVESLAHEGEQARLGRGVFETGKLEQEAIK' A
#
# COMPACT_ATOMS: atom_id res chain seq x y z
N MET A 1 -18.38 -6.77 12.24
CA MET A 1 -18.59 -7.61 11.03
C MET A 1 -17.57 -7.19 9.99
N ASN A 2 -16.61 -8.08 9.69
CA ASN A 2 -15.55 -7.86 8.70
C ASN A 2 -16.18 -7.90 7.29
N ASN A 3 -16.08 -6.79 6.54
CA ASN A 3 -16.64 -6.63 5.19
C ASN A 3 -15.57 -6.80 4.09
N SER A 4 -14.40 -7.37 4.41
CA SER A 4 -13.24 -7.49 3.51
C SER A 4 -13.53 -8.29 2.24
N GLY A 5 -14.55 -9.15 2.25
CA GLY A 5 -14.94 -9.97 1.10
C GLY A 5 -15.76 -9.24 0.04
N LYS A 6 -16.34 -8.06 0.34
CA LYS A 6 -17.26 -7.38 -0.59
C LYS A 6 -16.58 -6.84 -1.87
N TYR A 7 -15.27 -6.60 -1.80
CA TYR A 7 -14.48 -6.01 -2.89
C TYR A 7 -13.34 -6.92 -3.39
N GLN A 8 -13.27 -8.15 -2.90
CA GLN A 8 -12.30 -9.14 -3.38
C GLN A 8 -13.00 -10.07 -4.38
N THR A 9 -12.55 -10.09 -5.63
CA THR A 9 -12.83 -11.26 -6.48
C THR A 9 -12.08 -12.45 -5.88
N GLN A 10 -12.63 -13.66 -6.02
CA GLN A 10 -12.24 -14.84 -5.21
C GLN A 10 -10.72 -14.96 -4.99
N ASN A 11 -9.90 -14.71 -6.02
CA ASN A 11 -8.45 -14.87 -5.96
C ASN A 11 -7.65 -13.57 -6.15
N ARG A 12 -8.28 -12.41 -6.39
CA ARG A 12 -7.54 -11.15 -6.54
C ARG A 12 -7.34 -10.49 -5.19
N ARG A 13 -6.10 -10.06 -4.92
CA ARG A 13 -5.71 -9.35 -3.72
C ARG A 13 -4.95 -8.09 -4.10
N ALA A 14 -5.08 -7.06 -3.28
CA ALA A 14 -4.28 -5.86 -3.37
C ALA A 14 -3.60 -5.60 -2.03
N ILE A 15 -2.35 -5.17 -2.06
CA ILE A 15 -1.58 -4.74 -0.90
C ILE A 15 -1.10 -3.33 -1.17
N ILE A 16 -1.30 -2.45 -0.19
CA ILE A 16 -0.70 -1.13 -0.15
C ILE A 16 0.32 -1.13 0.98
N ASP A 17 1.57 -0.84 0.65
CA ASP A 17 2.66 -0.67 1.61
C ASP A 17 2.99 0.82 1.72
N VAL A 18 2.90 1.36 2.94
CA VAL A 18 3.11 2.79 3.23
C VAL A 18 4.38 2.91 4.07
N GLY A 19 5.48 3.29 3.42
CA GLY A 19 6.76 3.51 4.06
C GLY A 19 7.13 4.99 4.19
N SER A 20 8.22 5.27 4.91
CA SER A 20 8.73 6.63 5.11
C SER A 20 9.15 7.34 3.80
N ASN A 21 9.53 6.59 2.76
CA ASN A 21 9.96 7.19 1.49
C ASN A 21 8.95 6.98 0.36
N SER A 22 8.26 5.84 0.34
CA SER A 22 7.44 5.43 -0.78
C SER A 22 6.14 4.77 -0.34
N VAL A 23 5.11 4.97 -1.13
CA VAL A 23 3.89 4.16 -1.10
C VAL A 23 3.95 3.21 -2.30
N LYS A 24 3.62 1.94 -2.08
CA LYS A 24 3.60 0.91 -3.13
C LYS A 24 2.26 0.22 -3.19
N LEU A 25 1.82 -0.09 -4.40
CA LEU A 25 0.67 -0.93 -4.69
C LEU A 25 1.14 -2.22 -5.36
N LEU A 26 0.60 -3.35 -4.93
CA LEU A 26 0.66 -4.62 -5.64
C LEU A 26 -0.76 -5.18 -5.77
N ILE A 27 -1.17 -5.47 -7.00
CA ILE A 27 -2.37 -6.25 -7.30
C ILE A 27 -1.90 -7.60 -7.83
N ALA A 28 -2.41 -8.68 -7.26
CA ALA A 28 -2.01 -10.03 -7.62
C ALA A 28 -3.19 -11.01 -7.61
N GLU A 29 -3.06 -12.09 -8.38
CA GLU A 29 -3.85 -13.29 -8.19
C GLU A 29 -3.13 -14.22 -7.21
N VAL A 30 -3.88 -14.73 -6.24
CA VAL A 30 -3.38 -15.63 -5.20
C VAL A 30 -4.13 -16.94 -5.30
N ASN A 31 -3.44 -17.96 -5.79
CA ASN A 31 -3.99 -19.31 -6.03
C ASN A 31 -3.07 -20.33 -5.35
N ASP A 32 -3.59 -21.12 -4.41
CA ASP A 32 -2.84 -22.20 -3.75
C ASP A 32 -1.45 -21.79 -3.21
N GLY A 33 -1.37 -20.58 -2.65
CA GLY A 33 -0.12 -20.01 -2.10
C GLY A 33 0.83 -19.42 -3.13
N VAL A 34 0.52 -19.52 -4.43
CA VAL A 34 1.24 -18.84 -5.52
C VAL A 34 0.69 -17.42 -5.67
N VAL A 35 1.59 -16.44 -5.75
CA VAL A 35 1.25 -15.03 -5.97
C VAL A 35 1.74 -14.62 -7.35
N GLU A 36 0.79 -14.35 -8.25
CA GLU A 36 1.07 -13.85 -9.59
C GLU A 36 0.76 -12.35 -9.65
N SER A 37 1.79 -11.53 -9.86
CA SER A 37 1.64 -10.08 -9.96
C SER A 37 0.88 -9.70 -11.23
N LEU A 38 -0.25 -9.03 -11.08
CA LEU A 38 -1.02 -8.46 -12.19
C LEU A 38 -0.60 -7.01 -12.49
N ALA A 39 -0.37 -6.23 -11.44
CA ALA A 39 0.06 -4.84 -11.56
C ALA A 39 0.84 -4.44 -10.30
N HIS A 40 1.83 -3.57 -10.47
CA HIS A 40 2.47 -2.89 -9.36
C HIS A 40 2.66 -1.42 -9.70
N GLU A 41 2.59 -0.58 -8.68
CA GLU A 41 2.90 0.85 -8.78
C GLU A 41 3.67 1.30 -7.54
N GLY A 42 4.41 2.40 -7.69
CA GLY A 42 5.14 3.00 -6.60
C GLY A 42 5.31 4.50 -6.78
N GLU A 43 5.07 5.25 -5.71
CA GLU A 43 5.23 6.69 -5.67
C GLU A 43 6.16 7.08 -4.52
N GLN A 44 7.06 8.04 -4.75
CA GLN A 44 7.89 8.61 -3.70
C GLN A 44 7.11 9.68 -2.92
N ALA A 45 6.32 9.25 -1.94
CA ALA A 45 5.54 10.14 -1.09
C ALA A 45 6.38 10.86 0.01
N ARG A 46 7.55 10.33 0.38
CA ARG A 46 8.49 10.91 1.37
C ARG A 46 7.84 11.30 2.72
N LEU A 47 6.86 10.51 3.17
CA LEU A 47 6.12 10.72 4.42
C LEU A 47 7.02 10.94 5.65
N GLY A 48 8.17 10.30 5.70
CA GLY A 48 9.12 10.39 6.82
C GLY A 48 9.92 11.69 6.88
N ARG A 49 9.82 12.57 5.88
CA ARG A 49 10.54 13.85 5.87
C ARG A 49 10.11 14.70 7.07
N GLY A 50 11.09 15.17 7.84
CA GLY A 50 10.86 16.02 9.02
C GLY A 50 10.29 15.29 10.24
N VAL A 51 9.97 13.99 10.14
CA VAL A 51 9.34 13.23 11.25
C VAL A 51 10.32 13.03 12.41
N PHE A 52 11.61 12.78 12.12
CA PHE A 52 12.60 12.56 13.17
C PHE A 52 12.75 13.79 14.07
N GLU A 53 12.71 14.98 13.47
CA GLU A 53 12.88 16.26 14.16
C GLU A 53 11.57 16.75 14.81
N THR A 54 10.44 16.58 14.14
CA THR A 54 9.16 17.19 14.55
C THR A 54 8.20 16.23 15.26
N GLY A 55 8.44 14.92 15.14
CA GLY A 55 7.54 13.87 15.59
C GLY A 55 6.21 13.82 14.83
N LYS A 56 6.08 14.51 13.69
CA LYS A 56 4.84 14.65 12.92
C LYS A 56 5.09 14.50 11.43
N LEU A 57 4.07 14.01 10.71
CA LEU A 57 4.04 14.05 9.25
C LEU A 57 3.81 15.49 8.78
N GLU A 58 4.56 15.93 7.78
CA GLU A 58 4.36 17.22 7.13
C GLU A 58 3.03 17.24 6.35
N GLN A 59 2.33 18.37 6.36
CA GLN A 59 1.04 18.48 5.66
C GLN A 59 1.17 18.25 4.15
N GLU A 60 2.28 18.68 3.55
CA GLU A 60 2.57 18.44 2.13
C GLU A 60 2.64 16.94 1.79
N ALA A 61 3.05 16.11 2.75
CA ALA A 61 3.20 14.68 2.55
C ALA A 61 1.86 13.92 2.64
N ILE A 62 0.78 14.53 3.14
CA ILE A 62 -0.54 13.89 3.35
C ILE A 62 -1.63 14.56 2.48
N LYS A 63 -1.24 15.25 1.41
CA LYS A 63 -2.19 15.90 0.49
C LYS A 63 -2.94 14.91 -0.39
#